data_AF-A0A4Y2SPK2-F1
#
_entry.id   AF-A0A4Y2SPK2-F1
#
_cell.length_a   1.000
_cell.length_b   1.000
_cell.length_c   1.000
_cell.angle_alpha   90.00
_cell.angle_beta   90.00
_cell.angle_gamma   90.00
#
_symmetry.space_group_name_H-M   'P 1'
#
loop_
_entity.id
_entity.type
_entity.pdbx_description
1 polymer ?
#
loop_
_entity_poly.entity_id
_entity_poly.type
_entity_poly.pdbx_seq_one_letter_code
_entity_poly.pdbx_strand_id
1 'polypeptide(L)'
;MAPNSKIVEEPVHSNGSEKQEYKTQIVWRNVILFAYLHLAGLYGFYLAFTSASWKTTVFGVTFGYLAALGVTAGAHRLWSHRSYKARWPLRVFLCILNTIAAQ
;
A
#
# COMPACT_ATOMS: atom_id res chain seq x y z
N MET A 1 -54.09 -29.91 -35.01
CA MET A 1 -52.78 -30.59 -34.94
C MET A 1 -51.89 -30.00 -36.04
N ALA A 2 -51.14 -28.95 -35.72
CA ALA A 2 -50.16 -28.33 -36.61
C ALA A 2 -48.77 -28.46 -35.96
N PRO A 3 -47.70 -28.67 -36.75
CA PRO A 3 -46.42 -29.13 -36.24
C PRO A 3 -45.57 -28.02 -35.62
N ASN A 4 -45.11 -28.32 -34.40
CA ASN A 4 -43.85 -27.89 -33.79
C ASN A 4 -43.52 -26.38 -33.83
N SER A 5 -43.95 -25.68 -32.78
CA SER A 5 -43.47 -24.36 -32.38
C SER A 5 -41.94 -24.39 -32.25
N LYS A 6 -41.24 -23.86 -33.24
CA LYS A 6 -39.80 -23.66 -33.19
C LYS A 6 -39.50 -22.73 -32.01
N ILE A 7 -39.06 -23.31 -30.90
CA ILE A 7 -38.39 -22.59 -29.84
C ILE A 7 -37.13 -22.03 -30.49
N VAL A 8 -37.12 -20.72 -30.75
CA VAL A 8 -35.92 -20.00 -31.16
C VAL A 8 -35.07 -19.93 -29.91
N GLU A 9 -34.15 -20.88 -29.74
CA GLU A 9 -33.09 -20.76 -28.76
C GLU A 9 -32.22 -19.57 -29.18
N GLU A 10 -32.37 -18.43 -28.48
CA GLU A 10 -31.41 -17.35 -28.62
C GLU A 10 -30.04 -17.84 -28.19
N PRO A 11 -28.96 -17.58 -28.96
CA PRO A 11 -27.63 -17.93 -28.52
C PRO A 11 -27.33 -17.12 -27.25
N VAL A 12 -27.25 -17.80 -26.11
CA VAL A 12 -26.66 -17.25 -24.89
C VAL A 12 -25.22 -16.92 -25.25
N HIS A 13 -24.96 -15.65 -25.57
CA HIS A 13 -23.61 -15.13 -25.73
C HIS A 13 -22.91 -15.27 -24.38
N SER A 14 -22.25 -16.41 -24.17
CA SER A 14 -21.26 -16.56 -23.13
C SER A 14 -20.09 -15.66 -23.52
N ASN A 15 -20.15 -14.41 -23.08
CA ASN A 15 -19.00 -13.53 -23.02
C ASN A 15 -18.01 -14.16 -22.04
N GLY A 16 -17.25 -15.14 -22.54
CA GLY A 16 -16.06 -15.65 -21.89
C GLY A 16 -15.19 -14.43 -21.61
N SER A 17 -14.94 -14.19 -20.33
CA SER A 17 -14.05 -13.13 -19.87
C SER A 17 -12.69 -13.33 -20.50
N GLU A 18 -12.44 -12.60 -21.58
CA GLU A 18 -11.14 -12.54 -22.22
C GLU A 18 -10.16 -12.07 -21.14
N LYS A 19 -9.30 -12.98 -20.68
CA LYS A 19 -8.31 -12.68 -19.65
C LYS A 19 -7.30 -11.72 -20.28
N GLN A 20 -7.55 -10.43 -20.14
CA GLN A 20 -6.62 -9.37 -20.51
C GLN A 20 -5.26 -9.70 -19.89
N GLU A 21 -4.28 -10.06 -20.73
CA GLU A 21 -2.93 -10.38 -20.31
C GLU A 21 -2.31 -9.09 -19.78
N TYR A 22 -2.23 -8.98 -18.45
CA TYR A 22 -1.67 -7.80 -17.79
C TYR A 22 -0.17 -7.70 -18.10
N LYS A 23 0.19 -6.90 -19.10
CA LYS A 23 1.59 -6.57 -19.40
C LYS A 23 2.11 -5.58 -18.36
N THR A 24 2.91 -6.06 -17.43
CA THR A 24 3.61 -5.23 -16.44
C THR A 24 4.59 -4.29 -17.14
N GLN A 25 4.27 -3.01 -17.20
CA GLN A 25 5.20 -1.98 -17.65
C GLN A 25 6.11 -1.60 -16.47
N ILE A 26 7.40 -1.95 -16.57
CA ILE A 26 8.36 -1.68 -15.49
C ILE A 26 8.76 -0.20 -15.54
N VAL A 27 8.46 0.54 -14.47
CA VAL A 27 8.91 1.92 -14.30
C VAL A 27 10.30 1.91 -13.65
N TRP A 28 11.35 1.82 -14.47
CA TRP A 28 12.75 1.72 -14.02
C TRP A 28 13.20 2.85 -13.08
N ARG A 29 12.63 4.05 -13.20
CA ARG A 29 12.88 5.16 -12.26
C ARG A 29 12.57 4.76 -10.81
N ASN A 30 11.43 4.10 -10.58
CA ASN A 30 11.04 3.66 -9.24
C ASN A 30 11.96 2.53 -8.77
N VAL A 31 12.37 1.63 -9.66
CA VAL A 31 13.30 0.53 -9.34
C VAL A 31 14.63 1.08 -8.80
N ILE A 32 15.20 2.07 -9.49
CA ILE A 32 16.47 2.70 -9.07
C ILE A 32 16.30 3.43 -7.73
N LEU A 33 15.20 4.17 -7.55
CA LEU A 33 14.92 4.87 -6.29
C LEU A 33 14.79 3.89 -5.11
N PHE A 34 14.06 2.79 -5.29
CA PHE A 34 13.96 1.76 -4.26
C PHE A 34 15.30 1.08 -4.01
N ALA A 35 16.08 0.74 -5.03
CA ALA A 35 17.41 0.16 -4.85
C ALA A 35 18.32 1.08 -4.02
N TYR A 36 18.35 2.38 -4.34
CA TYR A 36 19.09 3.37 -3.58
C TYR A 36 18.61 3.46 -2.13
N LEU A 37 17.28 3.48 -1.91
CA LEU A 37 16.69 3.53 -0.57
C LEU A 37 17.14 2.33 0.29
N HIS A 38 17.14 1.12 -0.27
CA HIS A 38 17.57 -0.08 0.47
C HIS A 38 19.07 -0.05 0.80
N LEU A 39 19.92 0.39 -0.14
CA LEU A 39 21.37 0.55 0.11
C LEU A 39 21.65 1.61 1.18
N ALA A 40 20.98 2.76 1.11
CA ALA A 40 21.09 3.81 2.12
C ALA A 40 20.60 3.33 3.49
N GLY A 41 19.53 2.52 3.54
CA GLY A 41 19.03 1.91 4.78
C GLY A 41 20.02 0.95 5.42
N LEU A 42 20.64 0.06 4.63
CA LEU A 42 21.70 -0.84 5.11
C LEU A 42 22.90 -0.07 5.66
N TYR A 43 23.32 0.99 4.95
CA TYR A 43 24.41 1.85 5.42
C TYR A 43 24.05 2.60 6.71
N GLY A 44 22.83 3.13 6.79
CA GLY A 44 22.31 3.79 8.00
C GLY A 44 22.25 2.83 9.19
N PHE A 45 21.86 1.58 8.97
CA PHE A 45 21.89 0.54 10.00
C PHE A 45 23.32 0.26 10.48
N TYR A 46 24.28 0.12 9.57
CA TYR A 46 25.69 -0.02 9.94
C TYR A 46 26.21 1.18 10.74
N LEU A 47 25.85 2.40 10.33
CA LEU A 47 26.25 3.63 11.02
C LEU A 47 25.63 3.74 12.43
N ALA A 48 24.41 3.21 12.60
CA ALA A 48 23.70 3.20 13.88
C ALA A 48 24.44 2.43 14.99
N PHE A 49 25.21 1.39 14.62
CA PHE A 49 25.99 0.59 15.57
C PHE A 49 27.45 1.05 15.72
N THR A 50 28.01 1.69 14.70
CA THR A 50 29.45 1.97 14.65
C THR A 50 29.82 3.37 15.15
N SER A 51 28.99 4.37 14.88
CA SER A 51 29.36 5.77 15.10
C SER A 51 28.21 6.68 15.57
N ALA A 52 26.95 6.27 15.41
CA ALA A 52 25.81 7.11 15.77
C ALA A 52 25.71 7.33 17.28
N SER A 53 25.42 8.58 17.67
CA SER A 53 25.06 8.90 19.06
C SER A 53 23.79 8.16 19.46
N TRP A 54 23.73 7.66 20.70
CA TRP A 54 22.54 6.99 21.25
C TRP A 54 21.25 7.79 21.05
N LYS A 55 21.34 9.13 21.14
CA LYS A 55 20.20 10.04 20.91
C LYS A 55 19.64 9.91 19.48
N THR A 56 20.51 9.81 18.48
CA THR A 56 20.12 9.67 17.07
C THR A 56 19.48 8.31 16.81
N THR A 57 20.03 7.24 17.40
CA THR A 57 19.48 5.88 17.26
C THR A 57 18.09 5.79 17.89
N VAL A 58 17.91 6.29 19.12
CA VAL A 58 16.60 6.30 19.79
C VAL A 58 15.60 7.18 19.03
N PHE A 59 16.03 8.33 18.53
CA PHE A 59 15.19 9.21 17.72
C PHE A 59 14.71 8.50 16.43
N GLY A 60 15.62 7.85 15.71
CA GLY A 60 15.30 7.11 14.48
C GLY A 60 14.32 5.96 14.72
N VAL A 61 14.54 5.17 15.79
CA VAL A 61 13.63 4.09 16.18
C VAL A 61 12.24 4.64 16.53
N THR A 62 12.18 5.73 17.32
CA THR A 62 10.91 6.36 17.71
C THR A 62 10.14 6.86 16.51
N PHE A 63 10.81 7.53 15.56
CA PHE A 63 10.20 7.97 14.31
C PHE A 63 9.69 6.80 13.46
N GLY A 64 10.44 5.70 13.40
CA GLY A 64 9.99 4.48 12.74
C GLY A 64 8.70 3.90 13.34
N TYR A 65 8.59 3.87 14.67
CA TYR A 65 7.35 3.45 15.34
C TYR A 65 6.18 4.38 15.04
N LEU A 66 6.40 5.70 15.06
CA LEU A 66 5.38 6.69 14.72
C LEU A 66 4.88 6.54 13.28
N ALA A 67 5.78 6.29 12.32
CA ALA A 67 5.43 5.99 10.94
C ALA A 67 4.58 4.72 10.82
N ALA A 68 4.99 3.64 11.50
CA ALA A 68 4.24 2.38 11.52
C ALA A 68 2.83 2.53 12.13
N LEU A 69 2.68 3.37 13.15
CA LEU A 69 1.36 3.72 13.71
C LEU A 69 0.52 4.52 12.70
N GLY A 70 1.11 5.45 11.95
CA GLY A 70 0.42 6.18 10.88
C GLY A 70 -0.19 5.26 9.82
N VAL A 71 0.56 4.23 9.41
CA VAL A 71 0.10 3.23 8.44
C VAL A 71 -0.97 2.32 9.04
N THR A 72 -0.69 1.70 10.18
CA THR A 72 -1.56 0.66 10.75
C THR A 72 -2.84 1.23 11.35
N ALA A 73 -2.74 2.30 12.15
CA ALA A 73 -3.90 2.95 12.74
C ALA A 73 -4.57 3.90 11.74
N GLY A 74 -3.80 4.66 10.97
CA GLY A 74 -4.33 5.57 9.96
C GLY A 74 -4.77 4.86 8.68
N ALA A 75 -3.83 4.62 7.76
CA ALA A 75 -4.10 4.09 6.40
C ALA A 75 -4.99 2.86 6.44
N HIS A 76 -4.60 1.86 7.21
CA HIS A 76 -5.29 0.58 7.27
C HIS A 76 -6.59 0.63 8.08
N ARG A 77 -6.53 0.95 9.39
CA ARG A 77 -7.72 0.81 10.26
C ARG A 77 -8.73 1.94 10.12
N LEU A 78 -8.29 3.19 9.99
CA LEU A 78 -9.19 4.34 9.94
C LEU A 78 -9.72 4.61 8.54
N TRP A 79 -8.86 4.60 7.51
CA TRP A 79 -9.25 4.95 6.15
C TRP A 79 -9.69 3.75 5.30
N SER A 80 -8.96 2.62 5.30
CA SER A 80 -9.35 1.45 4.52
C SER A 80 -10.49 0.65 5.15
N HIS A 81 -10.37 0.27 6.42
CA HIS A 81 -11.34 -0.60 7.09
C HIS A 81 -12.39 0.14 7.94
N ARG A 82 -12.24 1.46 8.13
CA ARG A 82 -13.16 2.31 8.90
C ARG A 82 -13.57 1.72 10.26
N SER A 83 -12.63 1.01 10.91
CA SER A 83 -12.87 0.20 12.11
C SER A 83 -13.25 1.03 13.34
N TYR A 84 -12.95 2.33 13.36
CA TYR A 84 -13.31 3.24 14.43
C TYR A 84 -13.57 4.67 13.92
N LYS A 85 -14.44 5.42 14.62
CA LYS A 85 -14.70 6.84 14.33
C LYS A 85 -13.74 7.73 15.14
N ALA A 86 -12.64 8.14 14.51
CA ALA A 86 -11.71 9.11 15.08
C ALA A 86 -12.30 10.54 15.08
N ARG A 87 -12.12 11.28 16.18
CA ARG A 87 -12.42 12.72 16.25
C ARG A 87 -11.41 13.50 15.39
N TRP A 88 -11.79 14.71 14.98
CA TRP A 88 -10.99 15.56 14.07
C TRP A 88 -9.50 15.69 14.44
N PRO A 89 -9.10 15.96 15.71
CA PRO A 89 -7.68 16.10 16.04
C PRO A 89 -6.88 14.79 15.83
N LEU A 90 -7.48 13.64 16.14
CA LEU A 90 -6.84 12.34 15.96
C LEU A 90 -6.66 12.00 14.47
N ARG A 91 -7.58 12.45 13.61
CA ARG A 91 -7.47 12.27 12.16
C ARG A 91 -6.29 13.04 11.58
N VAL A 92 -6.09 14.29 12.02
CA VAL A 92 -4.96 15.12 11.58
C VAL A 92 -3.64 14.53 12.07
N PHE A 93 -3.58 14.11 13.35
CA PHE A 93 -2.40 13.46 13.90
C PHE A 93 -1.99 12.21 13.11
N LEU A 94 -2.94 11.30 12.84
CA LEU A 94 -2.67 10.09 12.05
C LEU A 94 -2.30 10.42 10.59
N CYS A 95 -2.79 11.53 10.03
CA CYS A 95 -2.43 11.98 8.70
C CYS A 95 -0.96 12.39 8.64
N ILE A 96 -0.52 13.19 9.62
CA ILE A 96 0.89 13.60 9.75
C ILE A 96 1.78 12.37 9.91
N LEU A 97 1.38 11.41 10.76
CA LEU A 97 2.14 10.17 10.95
C LEU A 97 2.22 9.34 9.66
N ASN A 98 1.17 9.29 8.86
CA ASN A 98 1.20 8.59 7.58
C ASN A 98 2.11 9.29 6.56
N THR A 99 2.16 10.62 6.55
CA THR A 99 3.10 11.39 5.72
C THR A 99 4.55 11.08 6.08
N ILE A 100 4.87 10.87 7.37
CA ILE A 100 6.21 10.44 7.80
C ILE A 100 6.55 9.05 7.25
N ALA A 101 5.56 8.16 7.12
CA ALA A 101 5.77 6.82 6.57
C ALA A 101 6.04 6.80 5.07
N ALA A 102 5.68 7.87 4.34
CA ALA A 102 5.83 8.00 2.89
C ALA A 102 5.30 6.77 2.11
N GLN A 103 4.13 6.27 2.53
CA GLN A 103 3.43 5.12 1.95
C GLN A 103 2.27 5.54 1.05
#